data_AF-D2W0J8-F1
#
_entry.id   AF-D2W0J8-F1
#
_cell.length_a   1.000
_cell.length_b   1.000
_cell.length_c   1.000
_cell.angle_alpha   90.00
_cell.angle_beta   90.00
_cell.angle_gamma   90.00
#
_symmetry.space_group_name_H-M   'P 1'
#
loop_
_entity.id
_entity.type
_entity.pdbx_description
1 polymer ?
#
loop_
_entity_poly.entity_id
_entity_poly.type
_entity_poly.pdbx_seq_one_letter_code
_entity_poly.pdbx_strand_id
1 'polypeptide(L)'
;MFVNKSTLIFTLLVATMLVCTFANAQTCKTKTPNFEPSYCPSCTTCSGSAKNSCCDATMDTTMAAVIALANNNGVQGSCVDALKEYNCAFCDPKNQGYLTTDASGVSYLNVCKSKCNAMVNGCGNYDLKIKCDKFPETNCWNSANSLSAHAMVVLILSLITFFMF
;
A
#
# COMPACT_ATOMS: atom_id res chain seq x y z
N MET A 1 -3.53 -42.65 -2.37
CA MET A 1 -3.87 -41.84 -1.18
C MET A 1 -5.13 -41.06 -1.54
N PHE A 2 -6.29 -41.43 -0.99
CA PHE A 2 -7.54 -40.74 -1.33
C PHE A 2 -7.57 -39.40 -0.60
N VAL A 3 -7.35 -38.31 -1.34
CA VAL A 3 -7.54 -36.96 -0.81
C VAL A 3 -9.00 -36.85 -0.39
N ASN A 4 -9.22 -36.71 0.93
CA ASN A 4 -10.56 -36.66 1.50
C ASN A 4 -11.31 -35.45 0.89
N LYS A 5 -12.53 -35.66 0.38
CA LYS A 5 -13.31 -34.59 -0.29
C LYS A 5 -13.45 -33.34 0.60
N SER A 6 -13.52 -33.53 1.91
CA SER A 6 -13.55 -32.46 2.92
C SER A 6 -12.28 -31.61 2.93
N THR A 7 -11.10 -32.22 2.77
CA THR A 7 -9.81 -31.52 2.71
C THR A 7 -9.72 -30.66 1.43
N LEU A 8 -10.26 -31.15 0.32
CA LEU A 8 -10.28 -30.43 -0.95
C LEU A 8 -11.15 -29.17 -0.88
N ILE A 9 -12.34 -29.28 -0.26
CA ILE A 9 -13.23 -28.14 -0.03
C ILE A 9 -12.59 -27.12 0.91
N PHE A 10 -11.94 -27.58 1.99
CA PHE A 10 -11.29 -26.69 2.96
C PHE A 10 -10.12 -25.92 2.32
N THR A 11 -9.33 -26.60 1.50
CA THR A 11 -8.18 -25.96 0.83
C THR A 11 -8.64 -24.98 -0.24
N LEU A 12 -9.72 -25.30 -0.96
CA LEU A 12 -10.35 -24.37 -1.90
C LEU A 12 -10.86 -23.13 -1.17
N LEU A 13 -11.57 -23.29 -0.06
CA LEU A 13 -12.07 -22.17 0.76
C LEU A 13 -10.95 -21.26 1.29
N VAL A 14 -9.85 -21.85 1.79
CA VAL A 14 -8.67 -21.09 2.25
C VAL A 14 -8.01 -20.37 1.08
N ALA A 15 -7.87 -21.01 -0.09
CA ALA A 15 -7.34 -20.37 -1.29
C ALA A 15 -8.23 -19.21 -1.77
N THR A 16 -9.55 -19.37 -1.79
CA THR A 16 -10.48 -18.30 -2.20
C THR A 16 -10.47 -17.15 -1.20
N MET A 17 -10.44 -17.43 0.11
CA MET A 17 -10.31 -16.39 1.14
C MET A 17 -9.01 -15.61 0.99
N LEU A 18 -7.90 -16.31 0.72
CA LEU A 18 -6.62 -15.67 0.46
C LEU A 18 -6.73 -14.79 -0.80
N VAL A 19 -7.18 -15.29 -1.94
CA VAL A 19 -7.32 -14.50 -3.18
C VAL A 19 -8.20 -13.25 -2.98
N CYS A 20 -9.29 -13.35 -2.21
CA CYS A 20 -10.15 -12.20 -1.88
C CYS A 20 -9.44 -11.12 -1.05
N THR A 21 -8.45 -11.48 -0.21
CA THR A 21 -7.64 -10.48 0.51
C THR A 21 -6.62 -9.75 -0.38
N PHE A 22 -6.41 -10.21 -1.62
CA PHE A 22 -5.44 -9.65 -2.55
C PHE A 22 -6.06 -9.09 -3.83
N ALA A 23 -7.36 -8.83 -3.84
CA ALA A 23 -7.95 -8.04 -4.91
C ALA A 23 -7.30 -6.66 -4.90
N ASN A 24 -6.26 -6.46 -5.72
CA ASN A 24 -5.72 -5.15 -6.03
C ASN A 24 -6.92 -4.27 -6.39
N ALA A 25 -7.00 -3.05 -5.87
CA ALA A 25 -8.10 -2.20 -6.26
C ALA A 25 -8.03 -1.99 -7.78
N GLN A 26 -9.09 -2.39 -8.47
CA GLN A 26 -9.21 -2.25 -9.91
C GLN A 26 -9.40 -0.78 -10.32
N THR A 27 -9.56 0.11 -9.34
CA THR A 27 -9.84 1.54 -9.55
C THR A 27 -9.04 2.39 -8.57
N CYS A 28 -8.34 3.38 -9.13
CA CYS A 28 -7.64 4.44 -8.44
C CYS A 28 -8.62 5.50 -7.95
N LYS A 29 -8.53 5.86 -6.68
CA LYS A 29 -9.38 6.85 -6.00
C LYS A 29 -8.64 8.16 -5.70
N THR A 30 -7.47 8.33 -6.30
CA THR A 30 -6.63 9.53 -6.14
C THR A 30 -7.20 10.73 -6.89
N LYS A 31 -8.11 10.53 -7.85
CA LYS A 31 -8.78 11.58 -8.62
C LYS A 31 -10.25 11.22 -8.84
N THR A 32 -11.06 12.25 -9.11
CA THR A 32 -12.45 12.09 -9.56
C THR A 32 -12.57 12.60 -11.00
N PRO A 33 -13.10 11.80 -11.94
CA PRO A 33 -13.59 10.42 -11.77
C PRO A 33 -12.48 9.43 -11.47
N ASN A 34 -12.84 8.33 -10.78
CA ASN A 34 -11.93 7.22 -10.54
C ASN A 34 -11.46 6.63 -11.88
N PHE A 35 -10.24 6.11 -11.93
CA PHE A 35 -9.62 5.62 -13.16
C PHE A 35 -8.87 4.30 -12.92
N GLU A 36 -8.52 3.59 -13.98
CA GLU A 36 -7.75 2.35 -13.85
C GLU A 36 -6.25 2.64 -13.66
N PRO A 37 -5.54 1.85 -12.84
CA PRO A 37 -4.08 1.93 -12.76
C PRO A 37 -3.44 1.84 -14.15
N SER A 38 -2.41 2.65 -14.39
CA SER A 38 -1.73 2.68 -15.69
C SER A 38 -0.21 2.78 -15.54
N TYR A 39 0.51 2.47 -16.62
CA TYR A 39 1.96 2.57 -16.64
C TYR A 39 2.40 4.03 -16.61
N CYS A 40 3.23 4.40 -15.64
CA CYS A 40 3.87 5.70 -15.55
C CYS A 40 5.38 5.59 -15.78
N PRO A 41 5.87 5.67 -17.04
CA PRO A 41 7.29 5.57 -17.35
C PRO A 41 8.13 6.75 -16.84
N SER A 42 7.50 7.90 -16.64
CA SER A 42 8.14 9.12 -16.16
C SER A 42 8.12 9.28 -14.64
N CYS A 43 7.45 8.38 -13.91
CA CYS A 43 7.44 8.39 -12.45
C CYS A 43 8.78 7.86 -11.92
N THR A 44 9.50 8.70 -11.17
CA THR A 44 10.85 8.40 -10.65
C THR A 44 10.88 8.33 -9.14
N THR A 45 9.97 9.03 -8.46
CA THR A 45 9.90 9.06 -7.00
C THR A 45 9.25 7.80 -6.46
N CYS A 46 8.12 7.40 -7.04
CA CYS A 46 7.33 6.24 -6.66
C CYS A 46 7.48 5.08 -7.66
N SER A 47 8.73 4.79 -8.02
CA SER A 47 9.09 3.81 -9.06
C SER A 47 8.62 2.39 -8.79
N GLY A 48 8.42 2.01 -7.52
CA GLY A 48 7.92 0.69 -7.12
C GLY A 48 6.55 0.34 -7.69
N SER A 49 5.73 1.35 -8.01
CA SER A 49 4.40 1.19 -8.61
C SER A 49 4.35 1.65 -10.08
N ALA A 50 5.48 2.02 -10.69
CA ALA A 50 5.50 2.64 -12.02
C ALA A 50 4.76 1.80 -13.09
N LYS A 51 4.97 0.47 -13.10
CA LYS A 51 4.36 -0.49 -14.04
C LYS A 51 2.83 -0.59 -13.96
N ASN A 52 2.25 -0.21 -12.82
CA ASN A 52 0.82 -0.30 -12.54
C ASN A 52 0.48 0.72 -11.46
N SER A 53 0.37 2.00 -11.85
CA SER A 53 0.32 3.14 -10.92
C SER A 53 -1.04 3.82 -10.90
N CYS A 54 -1.43 4.27 -9.71
CA CYS A 54 -2.51 5.24 -9.49
C CYS A 54 -2.04 6.69 -9.48
N CYS A 55 -0.82 6.95 -9.97
CA CYS A 55 -0.25 8.28 -10.11
C CYS A 55 0.20 8.51 -11.56
N ASP A 56 0.14 9.78 -11.96
CA ASP A 56 0.80 10.27 -13.17
C ASP A 56 2.09 11.03 -12.82
N ALA A 57 2.77 11.50 -13.86
CA ALA A 57 4.02 12.26 -13.73
C ALA A 57 3.86 13.52 -12.86
N THR A 58 2.69 14.17 -12.90
CA THR A 58 2.41 15.40 -12.15
C THR A 58 2.32 15.09 -10.65
N MET A 59 1.64 14.00 -10.28
CA MET A 59 1.58 13.54 -8.90
C MET A 59 2.96 13.11 -8.40
N ASP A 60 3.71 12.34 -9.19
CA ASP A 60 5.08 11.92 -8.83
C ASP A 60 6.01 13.12 -8.63
N THR A 61 5.92 14.13 -9.49
CA THR A 61 6.68 15.40 -9.36
C THR A 61 6.29 16.17 -8.10
N THR A 62 5.01 16.19 -7.76
CA THR A 62 4.53 16.85 -6.53
C THR A 62 5.09 16.17 -5.28
N MET A 63 5.10 14.83 -5.27
CA MET A 63 5.71 14.04 -4.20
C MET A 63 7.23 14.26 -4.13
N ALA A 64 7.91 14.32 -5.29
CA ALA A 64 9.33 14.65 -5.38
C ALA A 64 9.63 16.01 -4.73
N ALA A 65 8.80 17.02 -5.01
CA ALA A 65 8.95 18.35 -4.44
C ALA A 65 8.76 18.37 -2.91
N VAL A 66 7.79 17.62 -2.38
CA VAL A 66 7.58 17.47 -0.93
C VAL A 66 8.80 16.82 -0.27
N ILE A 67 9.34 15.75 -0.87
CA ILE A 67 10.53 15.06 -0.38
C ILE A 67 11.77 15.96 -0.44
N ALA A 68 11.95 16.69 -1.54
CA ALA A 68 13.04 17.64 -1.71
C ALA A 68 12.97 18.77 -0.67
N LEU A 69 11.77 19.29 -0.38
CA LEU A 69 11.56 20.29 0.65
C LEU A 69 11.88 19.75 2.05
N ALA A 70 11.50 18.50 2.36
CA ALA A 70 11.85 17.87 3.63
C ALA A 70 13.38 17.74 3.78
N ASN A 71 14.07 17.25 2.74
CA ASN A 71 15.53 17.17 2.72
C ASN A 71 16.19 18.55 2.92
N ASN A 72 15.72 19.58 2.21
CA ASN A 72 16.26 20.94 2.30
C ASN A 72 16.06 21.59 3.68
N ASN A 73 15.03 21.17 4.42
CA ASN A 73 14.79 21.64 5.79
C ASN A 73 15.55 20.83 6.85
N GLY A 74 16.48 19.95 6.45
CA GLY A 74 17.28 19.17 7.39
C GLY A 74 16.47 18.10 8.13
N VAL A 75 15.35 17.67 7.57
CA VAL A 75 14.57 16.55 8.12
C VAL A 75 15.43 15.28 8.09
N GLN A 76 15.41 14.50 9.18
CA GLN A 76 16.18 13.27 9.28
C GLN A 76 15.80 12.27 8.18
N GLY A 77 16.78 11.51 7.67
CA GLY A 77 16.58 10.56 6.57
C GLY A 77 15.46 9.54 6.82
N SER A 78 15.35 9.01 8.04
CA SER A 78 14.25 8.10 8.44
C SER A 78 12.86 8.71 8.29
N CYS A 79 12.74 10.03 8.54
CA CYS A 79 11.50 10.76 8.37
C CYS A 79 11.20 11.03 6.90
N VAL A 80 12.25 11.34 6.11
CA VAL A 80 12.13 11.50 4.67
C VAL A 80 11.68 10.20 4.01
N ASP A 81 12.24 9.06 4.44
CA ASP A 81 11.83 7.74 3.96
C ASP A 81 10.38 7.42 4.34
N ALA A 82 9.98 7.72 5.58
CA ALA A 82 8.60 7.57 6.03
C ALA A 82 7.62 8.45 5.23
N LEU A 83 8.01 9.70 4.94
CA LEU A 83 7.24 10.62 4.09
C LEU A 83 7.15 10.09 2.67
N LYS A 84 8.25 9.60 2.10
CA LYS A 84 8.28 9.01 0.77
C LYS A 84 7.37 7.79 0.69
N GLU A 85 7.45 6.89 1.66
CA GLU A 85 6.60 5.70 1.74
C GLU A 85 5.11 6.08 1.81
N TYR A 86 4.76 7.04 2.67
CA TYR A 86 3.39 7.53 2.79
C TYR A 86 2.88 8.15 1.48
N ASN A 87 3.68 9.03 0.85
CA ASN A 87 3.30 9.67 -0.40
C ASN A 87 3.15 8.64 -1.54
N CYS A 88 4.09 7.71 -1.66
CA CYS A 88 4.02 6.68 -2.69
C CYS A 88 2.92 5.64 -2.45
N ALA A 89 2.39 5.51 -1.23
CA ALA A 89 1.27 4.62 -0.96
C ALA A 89 0.03 4.99 -1.76
N PHE A 90 -0.19 6.28 -2.08
CA PHE A 90 -1.29 6.73 -2.96
C PHE A 90 -1.16 6.20 -4.39
N CYS A 91 0.05 5.92 -4.84
CA CYS A 91 0.33 5.47 -6.19
C CYS A 91 0.22 3.95 -6.36
N ASP A 92 0.13 3.19 -5.26
CA ASP A 92 -0.02 1.74 -5.33
C ASP A 92 -1.52 1.36 -5.42
N PRO A 93 -1.94 0.63 -6.46
CA PRO A 93 -3.30 0.11 -6.58
C PRO A 93 -3.76 -0.73 -5.39
N LYS A 94 -2.84 -1.39 -4.68
CA LYS A 94 -3.15 -2.20 -3.49
C LYS A 94 -3.68 -1.35 -2.34
N ASN A 95 -3.29 -0.08 -2.28
CA ASN A 95 -3.62 0.78 -1.16
C ASN A 95 -4.91 1.58 -1.38
N GLN A 96 -5.52 1.55 -2.57
CA GLN A 96 -6.74 2.33 -2.86
C GLN A 96 -7.96 1.89 -2.03
N GLY A 97 -7.91 0.68 -1.45
CA GLY A 97 -8.89 0.23 -0.46
C GLY A 97 -8.87 1.06 0.83
N TYR A 98 -7.75 1.70 1.15
CA TYR A 98 -7.56 2.50 2.36
C TYR A 98 -7.69 4.00 2.10
N LEU A 99 -7.94 4.43 0.86
CA LEU A 99 -8.19 5.83 0.53
C LEU A 99 -9.63 6.20 0.87
N THR A 100 -9.80 7.31 1.59
CA THR A 100 -11.09 7.95 1.87
C THR A 100 -11.06 9.37 1.32
N THR A 101 -12.16 9.82 0.74
CA THR A 101 -12.31 11.18 0.24
C THR A 101 -13.21 11.94 1.21
N ASP A 102 -12.75 13.09 1.68
CA ASP A 102 -13.57 13.95 2.53
C ASP A 102 -14.68 14.68 1.74
N ALA A 103 -15.52 15.43 2.45
CA ALA A 103 -16.58 16.23 1.82
C ALA A 103 -16.06 17.35 0.90
N SER A 104 -14.77 17.70 1.01
CA SER A 104 -14.09 18.70 0.18
C SER A 104 -13.52 18.11 -1.11
N GLY A 105 -13.61 16.79 -1.29
CA GLY A 105 -13.04 16.07 -2.44
C GLY A 105 -11.56 15.74 -2.27
N VAL A 106 -10.98 15.91 -1.08
CA VAL A 106 -9.58 15.58 -0.80
C VAL A 106 -9.47 14.12 -0.37
N SER A 107 -8.75 13.33 -1.17
CA SER A 107 -8.44 11.93 -0.83
C SER A 107 -7.27 11.86 0.14
N TYR A 108 -7.45 11.12 1.23
CA TYR A 108 -6.43 10.83 2.23
C TYR A 108 -6.37 9.33 2.52
N LEU A 109 -5.18 8.87 2.92
CA LEU A 109 -4.95 7.48 3.29
C LEU A 109 -5.32 7.26 4.76
N ASN A 110 -6.18 6.28 5.04
CA ASN A 110 -6.48 5.84 6.41
C ASN A 110 -5.28 5.07 6.97
N VAL A 111 -4.39 5.76 7.67
CA VAL A 111 -3.19 5.16 8.27
C VAL A 111 -3.55 4.40 9.54
N CYS A 112 -2.84 3.32 9.85
CA CYS A 112 -2.99 2.64 11.13
C CYS A 112 -2.27 3.40 12.25
N LYS A 113 -2.83 3.37 13.46
CA LYS A 113 -2.22 4.00 14.64
C LYS A 113 -0.76 3.60 14.84
N SER A 114 -0.46 2.31 14.72
CA SER A 114 0.91 1.77 14.81
C SER A 114 1.87 2.40 13.80
N LYS A 115 1.44 2.56 12.53
CA LYS A 115 2.23 3.20 11.48
C LYS A 115 2.37 4.69 11.68
N CYS A 116 1.30 5.38 12.10
CA CYS A 116 1.37 6.78 12.49
C CYS A 116 2.42 7.00 13.61
N ASN A 117 2.37 6.19 14.67
CA ASN A 117 3.36 6.24 15.75
C ASN A 117 4.78 5.98 15.24
N ALA A 118 4.96 5.01 14.34
CA ALA A 118 6.27 4.74 13.74
C ALA A 118 6.79 5.93 12.92
N MET A 119 5.92 6.61 12.15
CA MET A 119 6.30 7.82 11.40
C MET A 119 6.67 8.97 12.34
N VAL A 120 5.86 9.24 13.37
CA VAL A 120 6.15 10.30 14.35
C VAL A 120 7.47 10.03 15.08
N ASN A 121 7.69 8.79 15.53
CA ASN A 121 8.93 8.41 16.20
C ASN A 121 10.14 8.50 15.26
N GLY A 122 9.98 8.07 13.99
CA GLY A 122 11.03 8.16 12.96
C GLY A 122 11.38 9.59 12.55
N CYS A 123 10.51 10.55 12.86
CA CYS A 123 10.72 11.98 12.65
C CYS A 123 11.32 12.71 13.85
N GLY A 124 11.45 12.04 15.00
CA GLY A 124 12.14 12.55 16.19
C GLY A 124 11.65 13.93 16.61
N ASN A 125 12.55 14.91 16.61
CA ASN A 125 12.27 16.30 17.02
C ASN A 125 11.49 17.11 15.99
N TYR A 126 11.22 16.57 14.80
CA TYR A 126 10.42 17.26 13.80
C TYR A 126 8.95 17.16 14.21
N ASP A 127 8.39 18.27 14.72
CA ASP A 127 7.00 18.33 15.17
C ASP A 127 6.04 18.25 13.98
N LEU A 128 5.68 17.02 13.60
CA LEU A 128 4.70 16.76 12.56
C LEU A 128 3.29 17.24 12.96
N LYS A 129 3.04 17.59 14.23
CA LYS A 129 1.71 17.93 14.77
C LYS A 129 0.62 16.91 14.46
N ILE A 130 1.01 15.67 14.13
CA ILE A 130 0.08 14.57 13.87
C ILE A 130 -0.24 13.89 15.20
N LYS A 131 -1.53 13.91 15.58
CA LYS A 131 -2.02 13.16 16.74
C LYS A 131 -2.47 11.77 16.32
N CYS A 132 -1.68 10.75 16.64
CA CYS A 132 -1.95 9.37 16.24
C CYS A 132 -3.14 8.72 16.97
N ASP A 133 -3.64 9.30 18.06
CA ASP A 133 -4.70 8.72 18.89
C ASP A 133 -6.03 8.51 18.18
N LYS A 134 -6.29 9.28 17.11
CA LYS A 134 -7.52 9.21 16.33
C LYS A 134 -7.45 8.20 15.18
N PHE A 135 -6.30 7.61 14.93
CA PHE A 135 -6.13 6.65 13.84
C PHE A 135 -6.64 5.26 14.28
N PRO A 136 -7.26 4.51 13.37
CA PRO A 136 -7.76 3.16 13.67
C PRO A 136 -6.62 2.16 13.87
N GLU A 137 -6.90 1.07 14.58
CA GLU A 137 -5.98 -0.05 14.76
C GLU A 137 -6.07 -1.08 13.61
N THR A 138 -7.23 -1.17 12.95
CA THR A 138 -7.53 -2.16 11.89
C THR A 138 -8.18 -1.50 10.67
N ASN A 139 -8.23 -2.23 9.54
CA ASN A 139 -8.79 -1.74 8.26
C ASN A 139 -8.14 -0.43 7.77
N CYS A 140 -6.82 -0.35 7.93
CA CYS A 140 -6.01 0.82 7.65
C CYS A 140 -4.68 0.41 7.03
N TRP A 141 -3.98 1.38 6.47
CA TRP A 141 -2.67 1.20 5.86
C TRP A 141 -1.57 1.22 6.93
N ASN A 142 -0.73 0.17 7.01
CA ASN A 142 0.34 0.07 8.03
C ASN A 142 1.78 0.02 7.48
N SER A 143 1.95 0.26 6.17
CA SER A 143 3.08 -0.08 5.30
C SER A 143 2.59 -1.08 4.25
N ALA A 144 2.95 -0.84 3.00
CA ALA A 144 2.56 -1.69 1.89
C ALA A 144 3.29 -3.03 2.00
N ASN A 145 2.81 -3.94 2.85
CA ASN A 145 2.97 -5.36 2.64
C ASN A 145 2.19 -5.71 1.36
N SER A 146 2.73 -5.36 0.20
CA SER A 146 2.65 -6.34 -0.86
C SER A 146 3.34 -7.57 -0.29
N LEU A 147 2.60 -8.62 0.04
CA LEU A 147 3.21 -9.94 -0.06
C LEU A 147 3.89 -9.92 -1.43
N SER A 148 5.21 -10.00 -1.45
CA SER A 148 5.97 -10.11 -2.68
C SER A 148 5.27 -11.21 -3.49
N ALA A 149 4.99 -10.97 -4.76
CA ALA A 149 4.35 -11.97 -5.61
C ALA A 149 5.08 -13.33 -5.52
N HIS A 150 6.37 -13.32 -5.16
CA HIS A 150 7.15 -14.51 -4.84
C HIS A 150 6.65 -15.28 -3.61
N ALA A 151 6.27 -14.62 -2.53
CA ALA A 151 5.72 -15.29 -1.33
C ALA A 151 4.36 -15.95 -1.64
N MET A 152 3.53 -15.31 -2.48
CA MET A 152 2.26 -15.90 -2.92
C MET A 152 2.47 -17.05 -3.91
N VAL A 153 3.39 -16.91 -4.87
CA VAL A 153 3.77 -17.98 -5.81
C VAL A 153 4.38 -19.18 -5.08
N VAL A 154 5.24 -18.95 -4.08
CA VAL A 154 5.82 -20.01 -3.24
C VAL A 154 4.73 -20.71 -2.42
N LEU A 155 3.74 -19.99 -1.90
CA LEU A 155 2.63 -20.57 -1.14
C LEU A 155 1.69 -21.40 -2.05
N ILE A 156 1.43 -20.94 -3.28
CA ILE A 156 0.67 -21.70 -4.29
C ILE A 156 1.44 -22.94 -4.75
N LEU A 157 2.74 -22.81 -5.04
CA LEU A 157 3.59 -23.94 -5.45
C LEU A 157 3.71 -24.99 -4.35
N SER A 158 3.88 -24.58 -3.08
CA SER A 158 3.95 -25.51 -1.95
C SER A 158 2.63 -26.25 -1.73
N LEU A 159 1.48 -25.59 -1.93
CA LEU A 159 0.18 -26.24 -1.96
C LEU A 159 0.07 -27.26 -3.10
N ILE A 160 0.49 -26.92 -4.33
CA ILE A 160 0.47 -27.86 -5.48
C ILE A 160 1.36 -29.08 -5.21
N THR A 161 2.56 -28.89 -4.67
CA THR A 161 3.45 -30.02 -4.34
C THR A 161 2.89 -30.92 -3.24
N PHE A 162 2.19 -30.35 -2.25
CA PHE A 162 1.51 -31.12 -1.20
C PHE A 162 0.36 -31.98 -1.74
N PHE A 163 -0.20 -31.65 -2.91
CA PHE A 163 -1.23 -32.46 -3.58
C PHE A 163 -0.67 -33.47 -4.59
N MET A 164 0.56 -33.26 -5.09
CA MET A 164 1.22 -34.17 -6.04
C MET A 164 1.97 -35.33 -5.37
N PHE A 165 2.26 -35.24 -4.07
CA PHE A 165 2.89 -36.27 -3.25
C PHE A 165 1.96 -36.70 -2.11
#